data_AF-A0A2D1IKY3-F1
#
_entry.id   AF-A0A2D1IKY3-F1
#
_cell.length_a   1.000
_cell.length_b   1.000
_cell.length_c   1.000
_cell.angle_alpha   90.00
_cell.angle_beta   90.00
_cell.angle_gamma   90.00
#
_symmetry.space_group_name_H-M   'P 1'
#
loop_
_entity.id
_entity.type
_entity.pdbx_description
1 polymer ?
#
loop_
_entity_poly.entity_id
_entity_poly.type
_entity_poly.pdbx_seq_one_letter_code
_entity_poly.pdbx_strand_id
1 'polypeptide(L)'
;MSEQPQPRSIKKLLIFGTLALCIPILLVSMAFLAVNSDAENQEKYKQQQAEMIARIKAREEAEKKQASEQQVNTEVDGQAASEASTAQ
;
A
#
# COMPACT_ATOMS: atom_id res chain seq x y z
N MET A 1 51.33 -42.79 30.35
CA MET A 1 50.69 -41.59 30.94
C MET A 1 49.19 -41.77 30.77
N SER A 2 48.45 -41.93 31.86
CA SER A 2 47.02 -42.23 31.81
C SER A 2 46.24 -40.93 31.65
N GLU A 3 45.77 -40.64 30.45
CA GLU A 3 44.85 -39.52 30.22
C GLU A 3 43.50 -39.87 30.84
N GLN A 4 43.15 -39.20 31.95
CA GLN A 4 41.81 -39.26 32.52
C GLN A 4 40.87 -38.37 31.69
N PRO A 5 39.69 -38.89 31.26
CA PRO A 5 38.73 -38.11 30.52
C PRO A 5 38.10 -37.05 31.42
N GLN A 6 38.32 -35.78 31.11
CA GLN A 6 37.73 -34.65 31.81
C GLN A 6 36.18 -34.74 31.77
N PRO A 7 35.48 -34.54 32.89
CA PRO A 7 34.03 -34.67 32.94
C PRO A 7 33.38 -33.60 32.04
N ARG A 8 32.62 -34.05 31.05
CA ARG A 8 31.92 -33.18 30.10
C ARG A 8 30.89 -32.33 30.85
N SER A 9 30.90 -31.02 30.62
CA SER A 9 29.99 -30.10 31.33
C SER A 9 28.55 -30.20 30.80
N ILE A 10 27.77 -31.09 31.41
CA ILE A 10 26.36 -31.39 31.07
C ILE A 10 25.49 -30.12 31.05
N LYS A 11 25.76 -29.15 31.95
CA LYS A 11 25.06 -27.86 31.99
C LYS A 11 25.22 -27.05 30.71
N LYS A 12 26.43 -27.04 30.13
CA LYS A 12 26.68 -26.35 28.85
C LYS A 12 25.97 -27.06 27.72
N LEU A 13 25.96 -28.40 27.72
CA LEU A 13 25.25 -29.19 26.71
C LEU A 13 23.74 -28.91 26.73
N LEU A 14 23.13 -28.78 27.91
CA LEU A 14 21.73 -28.40 28.03
C LEU A 14 21.46 -26.99 27.50
N ILE A 15 22.28 -26.00 27.85
CA ILE A 15 22.11 -24.61 27.39
C ILE A 15 22.28 -24.50 25.87
N PHE A 16 23.32 -25.12 25.31
CA PHE A 16 23.53 -25.10 23.86
C PHE A 16 22.49 -25.94 23.11
N GLY A 17 22.00 -27.03 23.71
CA GLY A 17 20.93 -27.84 23.15
C GLY A 17 19.60 -27.09 23.09
N THR A 18 19.20 -26.41 24.17
CA THR A 18 17.99 -25.59 24.19
C THR A 18 18.12 -24.35 23.32
N LEU A 19 19.30 -23.70 23.30
CA LEU A 19 19.56 -22.56 22.45
C LEU A 19 19.47 -22.94 20.96
N ALA A 20 20.08 -24.06 20.57
CA ALA A 20 19.99 -24.58 19.21
C ALA A 20 18.56 -24.94 18.81
N LEU A 21 17.74 -25.43 19.74
CA LEU A 21 16.33 -25.71 19.51
C LEU A 21 15.47 -24.43 19.44
N CYS A 22 15.84 -23.37 20.16
CA CYS A 22 15.12 -22.10 20.15
C CYS A 22 15.29 -21.33 18.83
N ILE A 23 16.46 -21.36 18.20
CA ILE A 23 16.74 -20.63 16.95
C ILE A 23 15.70 -20.88 15.85
N PRO A 24 15.37 -22.13 15.46
CA PRO A 24 14.41 -22.38 14.39
C PRO A 24 13.00 -21.88 14.73
N ILE A 25 12.57 -22.00 15.99
CA ILE A 25 11.25 -21.50 16.44
C ILE A 25 11.20 -19.97 16.31
N LEU A 26 12.30 -19.30 16.70
CA LEU A 26 12.43 -17.86 16.63
C LEU A 26 12.40 -17.38 15.16
N LEU A 27 13.09 -18.08 14.26
CA LEU A 27 13.11 -17.75 12.82
C LEU A 27 11.73 -17.87 12.18
N VAL A 28 11.00 -18.95 12.46
CA VAL A 28 9.63 -19.12 11.96
C VAL A 28 8.72 -18.02 12.52
N SER A 29 8.80 -17.75 13.82
CA SER A 29 8.00 -16.70 14.46
C SER A 29 8.29 -15.31 13.88
N MET A 30 9.57 -14.97 13.66
CA MET A 30 9.97 -13.71 13.05
C MET A 30 9.55 -13.62 11.58
N ALA A 31 9.58 -14.71 10.83
CA ALA A 31 9.08 -14.73 9.46
C ALA A 31 7.57 -14.39 9.40
N PHE A 32 6.76 -15.00 10.27
CA PHE A 32 5.33 -14.67 10.36
C PHE A 32 5.10 -13.22 10.80
N LEU A 33 5.86 -12.73 11.79
CA LEU A 33 5.71 -11.37 12.27
C LEU A 33 6.10 -10.33 11.21
N ALA A 34 7.19 -10.57 10.47
CA ALA A 34 7.63 -9.70 9.38
C ALA A 34 6.60 -9.63 8.24
N VAL A 35 6.02 -10.77 7.85
CA VAL A 35 4.97 -10.82 6.82
C VAL A 35 3.71 -10.08 7.27
N ASN A 36 3.26 -10.31 8.51
CA ASN A 36 2.06 -9.65 9.03
C ASN A 36 2.28 -8.14 9.29
N SER A 37 3.47 -7.75 9.75
CA SER A 37 3.84 -6.34 9.92
C SER A 37 3.90 -5.60 8.59
N ASP A 38 4.37 -6.26 7.52
CA ASP A 38 4.36 -5.68 6.18
C ASP A 38 2.93 -5.53 5.65
N ALA A 39 2.03 -6.49 5.97
CA ALA A 39 0.63 -6.44 5.56
C ALA A 39 -0.14 -5.24 6.14
N GLU A 40 0.04 -4.92 7.43
CA GLU A 40 -0.63 -3.76 8.04
C GLU A 40 -0.20 -2.43 7.41
N ASN A 41 1.05 -2.34 6.96
CA ASN A 41 1.52 -1.16 6.25
C ASN A 41 0.88 -1.05 4.85
N GLN A 42 0.73 -2.18 4.14
CA GLN A 42 0.03 -2.21 2.86
C GLN A 42 -1.46 -1.87 2.97
N GLU A 43 -2.12 -2.22 4.07
CA GLU A 43 -3.53 -1.86 4.28
C GLU A 43 -3.73 -0.34 4.35
N LYS A 44 -2.83 0.39 5.01
CA LYS A 44 -2.89 1.86 5.06
C LYS A 44 -2.73 2.49 3.68
N TYR A 45 -1.81 1.98 2.85
CA TYR A 45 -1.67 2.42 1.46
C TYR A 45 -2.92 2.13 0.64
N LYS A 46 -3.55 0.97 0.82
CA LYS A 46 -4.80 0.60 0.13
C LYS A 46 -5.97 1.50 0.53
N GLN A 47 -6.09 1.85 1.81
CA GLN A 47 -7.11 2.79 2.28
C GLN A 47 -6.93 4.17 1.66
N GLN A 48 -5.69 4.68 1.62
CA GLN A 48 -5.38 5.96 1.00
C GLN A 48 -5.62 5.96 -0.52
N GLN A 49 -5.27 4.87 -1.21
CA GLN A 49 -5.59 4.71 -2.63
C GLN A 49 -7.10 4.71 -2.89
N ALA A 50 -7.87 3.99 -2.06
CA ALA A 50 -9.32 3.94 -2.19
C ALA A 50 -9.94 5.34 -2.02
N GLU A 51 -9.50 6.11 -1.03
CA GLU A 51 -9.96 7.49 -0.83
C GLU A 51 -9.57 8.39 -2.01
N MET A 52 -8.34 8.27 -2.51
CA MET A 52 -7.85 9.06 -3.64
C MET A 52 -8.62 8.76 -4.92
N ILE A 53 -8.87 7.49 -5.24
CA ILE A 53 -9.65 7.06 -6.40
C ILE A 53 -11.09 7.59 -6.30
N ALA A 54 -11.71 7.54 -5.12
CA ALA A 54 -13.05 8.07 -4.92
C ALA A 54 -13.11 9.59 -5.19
N ARG A 55 -12.10 10.34 -4.72
CA ARG A 55 -11.99 11.79 -4.99
C ARG A 55 -11.74 12.10 -6.47
N ILE A 56 -10.90 11.33 -7.15
CA ILE A 56 -10.64 11.50 -8.59
C ILE A 56 -11.92 11.25 -9.38
N LYS A 57 -12.62 10.15 -9.11
CA LYS A 57 -13.88 9.81 -9.80
C LYS A 57 -14.94 10.89 -9.63
N ALA A 58 -15.10 11.43 -8.41
CA ALA A 58 -16.04 12.53 -8.17
C ALA A 58 -15.67 13.81 -8.94
N ARG A 59 -14.37 14.12 -9.06
CA ARG A 59 -13.91 15.25 -9.88
C ARG A 59 -14.08 14.99 -11.37
N GLU A 60 -13.79 13.79 -11.86
CA GLU A 60 -13.98 13.43 -13.27
C GLU A 60 -15.45 13.51 -13.68
N GLU A 61 -16.38 13.07 -12.82
CA GLU A 61 -17.82 13.20 -13.07
C GLU A 61 -18.29 14.67 -13.06
N ALA A 62 -17.73 15.50 -12.17
CA ALA A 62 -18.02 16.93 -12.13
C ALA A 62 -17.43 17.67 -13.34
N GLU A 63 -16.21 17.31 -13.76
CA GLU A 63 -15.51 17.91 -14.90
C GLU A 63 -16.14 17.48 -16.22
N LYS A 64 -16.61 16.23 -16.35
CA LYS A 64 -17.43 15.80 -17.50
C LYS A 64 -18.75 16.56 -17.59
N LYS A 65 -19.40 16.84 -16.45
CA LYS A 65 -20.62 17.65 -16.43
C LYS A 65 -20.34 19.10 -16.82
N GLN A 66 -19.29 19.71 -16.26
CA GLN A 66 -18.90 21.08 -16.60
C GLN A 66 -18.42 21.22 -18.04
N ALA A 67 -17.65 20.27 -18.57
CA ALA A 67 -17.23 20.26 -19.97
C ALA A 67 -18.42 20.11 -20.92
N SER A 68 -19.43 19.31 -20.54
CA SER A 68 -20.66 19.15 -21.32
C SER A 68 -21.55 20.41 -21.25
N GLU A 69 -21.54 21.17 -20.15
CA GLU A 69 -22.26 22.44 -19.99
C GLU A 69 -21.53 23.61 -20.71
N GLN A 70 -20.21 23.59 -20.75
CA GLN A 70 -19.40 24.63 -21.40
C GLN A 70 -19.37 24.50 -22.93
N GLN A 71 -19.53 23.29 -23.46
CA GLN A 71 -19.75 23.06 -24.89
C GLN A 71 -21.11 23.63 -25.35
N VAL A 72 -22.16 23.45 -24.56
CA VAL A 72 -23.51 23.99 -24.85
C VAL A 72 -23.53 25.52 -24.79
N ASN A 73 -22.84 26.14 -23.83
CA ASN A 73 -22.84 27.61 -23.72
C ASN A 73 -21.98 28.30 -24.80
N THR A 74 -20.90 27.63 -25.25
CA THR A 74 -20.04 28.16 -26.33
C THR A 74 -20.73 28.11 -27.70
N GLU A 75 -21.61 27.12 -27.92
CA GLU A 75 -22.41 27.01 -29.16
C GLU A 75 -23.53 28.06 -29.21
N VAL A 76 -24.14 28.41 -28.08
CA VAL A 76 -25.22 29.43 -28.00
C VAL A 76 -24.67 30.85 -28.22
N ASP A 77 -23.52 31.20 -27.63
CA ASP A 77 -22.88 32.52 -27.85
C ASP A 77 -22.29 32.66 -29.27
N GLY A 78 -21.79 31.58 -29.87
CA GLY A 78 -21.25 31.59 -31.24
C GLY A 78 -22.31 31.80 -32.32
N GLN A 79 -23.54 31.32 -32.10
CA GLN A 79 -24.63 31.46 -33.06
C GLN A 79 -25.28 32.86 -33.00
N ALA A 80 -25.40 33.45 -31.80
CA ALA A 80 -25.93 34.80 -31.63
C ALA A 80 -25.01 35.91 -32.23
N ALA A 81 -23.69 35.70 -32.21
CA ALA A 81 -22.74 36.64 -32.82
C ALA A 81 -22.73 36.58 -34.36
N SER A 82 -23.06 35.43 -34.95
CA SER A 82 -23.05 35.25 -36.41
C SER A 82 -24.29 35.86 -37.09
N GLU A 83 -25.43 35.88 -36.42
CA GLU A 83 -26.67 36.48 -36.93
C GLU A 83 -26.61 38.02 -36.94
N ALA A 84 -25.89 38.64 -36.01
CA ALA A 84 -25.77 40.11 -35.93
C ALA A 84 -24.87 40.71 -37.02
N SER A 85 -23.93 39.94 -37.59
CA SER A 85 -22.96 40.44 -38.57
C SER A 85 -23.44 40.36 -40.04
N THR A 86 -24.57 39.69 -40.30
CA THR A 86 -25.03 39.39 -41.67
C THR A 86 -26.18 40.30 -42.14
N ALA A 87 -26.66 41.21 -41.28
CA ALA A 87 -27.82 42.07 -41.54
C ALA A 87 -27.49 43.56 -41.76
N GLN A 88 -26.24 43.90 -42.15
CA GLN A 88 -25.87 45.25 -42.58
C GLN A 88 -25.48 45.31 -44.06
#